data_AF-A0A2M7YQZ8-F1
#
_entry.id   AF-A0A2M7YQZ8-F1
#
_cell.length_a   1.000
_cell.length_b   1.000
_cell.length_c   1.000
_cell.angle_alpha   90.00
_cell.angle_beta   90.00
_cell.angle_gamma   90.00
#
_symmetry.space_group_name_H-M   'P 1'
#
loop_
_entity.id
_entity.type
_entity.pdbx_description
1 polymer ?
#
loop_
_entity_poly.entity_id
_entity_poly.type
_entity_poly.pdbx_seq_one_letter_code
_entity_poly.pdbx_strand_id
1 'polypeptide(L)'
;MRHGWDLDNAGSGEGRRGGYRAAVLWLLVAVVTLMAGVAPAMAETREHDRSSQDGPTYQVEFSRLAQAWRSADRKTLAGMVHPDGLVITPQGASDRTATYSPSQAFYYFRNLFQDNHTLTFTMTRIQGFPRGDRVHGLALWDFEDGTQRKALRLVIVLARDQDHWYLSEITTIK
;
A
#
# COMPACT_ATOMS: atom_id res chain seq x y z
N MET A 1 26.51 -44.92 13.91
CA MET A 1 25.61 -44.75 15.07
C MET A 1 24.34 -44.11 14.55
N ARG A 2 23.23 -44.86 14.59
CA ARG A 2 21.91 -44.45 14.07
C ARG A 2 21.12 -43.83 15.23
N HIS A 3 20.63 -42.60 15.06
CA HIS A 3 19.56 -42.07 15.91
C HIS A 3 18.32 -41.89 15.03
N GLY A 4 17.38 -42.81 15.22
CA GLY A 4 16.02 -42.70 14.72
C GLY A 4 15.24 -41.72 15.59
N TRP A 5 14.45 -40.88 14.93
CA TRP A 5 13.39 -40.10 15.54
C TRP A 5 12.10 -40.58 14.90
N ASP A 6 11.44 -41.48 15.63
CA ASP A 6 10.03 -41.76 15.49
C ASP A 6 9.40 -41.22 16.77
N LEU A 7 8.31 -40.47 16.65
CA LEU A 7 7.18 -40.48 17.57
C LEU A 7 6.12 -39.50 17.06
N ASP A 8 5.07 -40.13 16.52
CA ASP A 8 3.68 -39.73 16.51
C ASP A 8 3.29 -38.69 17.58
N ASN A 9 2.60 -37.64 17.15
CA ASN A 9 1.70 -36.93 18.05
C ASN A 9 0.40 -36.58 17.33
N ALA A 10 -0.50 -37.57 17.29
CA ALA A 10 -1.89 -37.41 16.97
C ALA A 10 -2.62 -36.82 18.19
N GLY A 11 -3.06 -35.57 18.06
CA GLY A 11 -3.88 -34.89 19.07
C GLY A 11 -5.14 -34.32 18.44
N SER A 12 -6.13 -35.18 18.22
CA SER A 12 -7.50 -34.79 17.87
C SER A 12 -8.18 -34.17 19.09
N GLY A 13 -8.54 -32.90 19.00
CA GLY A 13 -9.21 -32.14 20.05
C GLY A 13 -10.51 -31.54 19.54
N GLU A 14 -11.53 -32.39 19.44
CA GLU A 14 -12.91 -32.03 19.08
C GLU A 14 -13.58 -31.31 20.26
N GLY A 15 -13.60 -29.96 20.20
CA GLY A 15 -14.17 -29.08 21.21
C GLY A 15 -15.59 -28.60 20.87
N ARG A 16 -16.55 -29.18 21.56
CA ARG A 16 -18.00 -28.96 21.54
C ARG A 16 -18.50 -27.51 21.55
N ARG A 17 -19.50 -27.28 20.69
CA ARG A 17 -20.86 -26.72 20.95
C ARG A 17 -21.07 -25.72 22.11
N GLY A 18 -21.65 -24.58 21.74
CA GLY A 18 -22.51 -23.72 22.56
C GLY A 18 -22.42 -22.29 22.02
N GLY A 19 -23.45 -21.56 21.66
CA GLY A 19 -24.89 -21.64 21.89
C GLY A 19 -25.41 -20.19 21.96
N TYR A 20 -26.67 -19.99 21.58
CA TYR A 20 -27.52 -18.83 21.92
C TYR A 20 -27.22 -17.52 21.15
N ARG A 21 -28.01 -17.22 20.12
CA ARG A 21 -29.27 -16.44 20.20
C ARG A 21 -29.07 -15.03 20.77
N ALA A 22 -29.03 -14.04 19.89
CA ALA A 22 -29.59 -12.72 20.16
C ALA A 22 -29.94 -12.05 18.82
N ALA A 23 -31.14 -12.37 18.34
CA ALA A 23 -31.87 -11.48 17.46
C ALA A 23 -32.17 -10.20 18.23
N VAL A 24 -31.72 -9.05 17.74
CA VAL A 24 -32.24 -7.76 18.18
C VAL A 24 -32.58 -6.95 16.93
N LEU A 25 -33.81 -7.17 16.51
CA LEU A 25 -34.58 -6.40 15.56
C LEU A 25 -35.02 -5.12 16.29
N TRP A 26 -34.43 -3.96 15.98
CA TRP A 26 -35.03 -2.67 16.32
C TRP A 26 -35.31 -1.88 15.06
N LEU A 27 -36.57 -1.99 14.68
CA LEU A 27 -37.32 -1.13 13.78
C LEU A 27 -37.58 0.18 14.52
N LEU A 28 -37.28 1.35 13.91
CA LEU A 28 -38.15 2.52 14.02
C LEU A 28 -37.73 3.62 13.03
N VAL A 29 -38.67 3.86 12.13
CA VAL A 29 -38.81 4.96 11.20
C VAL A 29 -39.00 6.26 11.98
N ALA A 30 -38.25 7.31 11.61
CA ALA A 30 -38.63 8.69 11.89
C ALA A 30 -38.39 9.53 10.63
N VAL A 31 -39.45 9.62 9.83
CA VAL A 31 -39.63 10.62 8.78
C VAL A 31 -39.85 11.96 9.46
N VAL A 32 -38.91 12.89 9.29
CA VAL A 32 -39.17 14.32 9.56
C VAL A 32 -38.86 15.08 8.27
N THR A 33 -39.93 15.28 7.51
CA THR A 33 -40.05 16.25 6.44
C THR A 33 -40.07 17.64 7.05
N LEU A 34 -39.05 18.47 6.84
CA LEU A 34 -39.20 19.91 7.05
C LEU A 34 -38.40 20.73 6.04
N MET A 35 -39.17 21.50 5.29
CA MET A 35 -38.87 22.81 4.69
C MET A 35 -38.07 22.86 3.40
N ALA A 36 -38.85 22.93 2.31
CA ALA A 36 -38.54 23.72 1.13
C ALA A 36 -38.24 25.18 1.52
N GLY A 37 -36.96 25.56 1.46
CA GLY A 37 -36.50 26.93 1.40
C GLY A 37 -35.92 27.19 0.02
N VAL A 38 -36.75 27.71 -0.89
CA VAL A 38 -36.34 28.14 -2.23
C VAL A 38 -35.70 29.52 -2.11
N ALA A 39 -34.39 29.61 -2.33
CA ALA A 39 -33.70 30.87 -2.60
C ALA A 39 -32.90 30.71 -3.91
N PRO A 40 -33.35 31.29 -5.03
CA PRO A 40 -32.52 31.44 -6.22
C PRO A 40 -31.94 32.86 -6.18
N ALA A 41 -30.77 33.02 -5.58
CA ALA A 41 -30.06 34.29 -5.65
C ALA A 41 -28.57 34.03 -5.82
N MET A 42 -28.09 34.31 -7.02
CA MET A 42 -26.69 34.47 -7.40
C MET A 42 -25.84 33.20 -7.30
N ALA A 43 -26.03 32.35 -8.31
CA ALA A 43 -24.89 31.70 -8.95
C ALA A 43 -23.98 32.79 -9.53
N GLU A 44 -23.17 33.41 -8.67
CA GLU A 44 -21.89 33.94 -9.11
C GLU A 44 -21.11 32.71 -9.55
N THR A 45 -21.08 32.52 -10.85
CA THR A 45 -20.12 31.69 -11.56
C THR A 45 -18.75 32.18 -11.13
N ARG A 46 -18.27 31.69 -9.99
CA ARG A 46 -16.84 31.58 -9.71
C ARG A 46 -16.34 30.53 -10.69
N GLU A 47 -16.12 31.01 -11.90
CA GLU A 47 -15.05 30.62 -12.79
C GLU A 47 -13.74 30.89 -12.03
N HIS A 48 -13.56 30.14 -10.94
CA HIS A 48 -12.35 30.08 -10.17
C HIS A 48 -11.43 29.21 -10.99
N ASP A 49 -10.82 29.84 -12.00
CA ASP A 49 -9.40 29.69 -12.29
C ASP A 49 -8.85 28.30 -11.93
N ARG A 50 -9.37 27.25 -12.59
CA ARG A 50 -8.83 25.88 -12.52
C ARG A 50 -7.65 25.74 -13.50
N SER A 51 -6.84 26.78 -13.55
CA SER A 51 -5.63 26.96 -14.34
C SER A 51 -4.61 27.47 -13.33
N SER A 52 -3.93 26.65 -12.53
CA SER A 52 -3.14 25.49 -12.93
C SER A 52 -3.04 24.52 -11.74
N GLN A 53 -3.72 23.39 -11.84
CA GLN A 53 -3.58 22.29 -10.88
C GLN A 53 -2.34 21.45 -11.26
N ASP A 54 -1.18 22.11 -11.40
CA ASP A 54 0.13 21.49 -11.66
C ASP A 54 0.72 20.95 -10.34
N GLY A 55 -0.09 20.17 -9.61
CA GLY A 55 0.46 19.30 -8.58
C GLY A 55 1.43 18.30 -9.23
N PRO A 56 2.47 17.82 -8.52
CA PRO A 56 3.40 16.86 -9.08
C PRO A 56 2.63 15.68 -9.65
N THR A 57 2.84 15.43 -10.94
CA THR A 57 2.18 14.30 -11.61
C THR A 57 2.72 13.00 -11.02
N TYR A 58 1.90 11.96 -10.91
CA TYR A 58 2.33 10.68 -10.35
C TYR A 58 3.57 10.11 -11.07
N GLN A 59 3.78 10.48 -12.35
CA GLN A 59 4.97 10.15 -13.12
C GLN A 59 6.27 10.72 -12.51
N VAL A 60 6.22 11.94 -11.98
CA VAL A 60 7.35 12.57 -11.29
C VAL A 60 7.67 11.79 -10.02
N GLU A 61 6.66 11.43 -9.24
CA GLU A 61 6.87 10.67 -7.99
C GLU A 61 7.37 9.24 -8.25
N PHE A 62 6.87 8.54 -9.27
CA PHE A 62 7.47 7.26 -9.67
C PHE A 62 8.93 7.40 -10.12
N SER A 63 9.28 8.49 -10.81
CA SER A 63 10.65 8.75 -11.23
C SER A 63 11.56 9.01 -10.03
N ARG A 64 11.09 9.80 -9.06
CA ARG A 64 11.77 10.06 -7.78
C ARG A 64 11.95 8.78 -6.98
N LEU A 65 10.91 7.96 -6.85
CA LEU A 65 10.95 6.66 -6.19
C LEU A 65 12.00 5.76 -6.85
N ALA A 66 12.00 5.66 -8.19
CA ALA A 66 12.94 4.82 -8.92
C ALA A 66 14.39 5.29 -8.77
N GLN A 67 14.62 6.60 -8.68
CA GLN A 67 15.95 7.14 -8.38
C GLN A 67 16.37 6.79 -6.95
N ALA A 68 15.51 7.04 -5.96
CA ALA A 68 15.79 6.75 -4.56
C ALA A 68 16.05 5.27 -4.31
N TRP A 69 15.33 4.37 -5.00
CA TRP A 69 15.56 2.93 -4.93
C TRP A 69 16.94 2.53 -5.48
N ARG A 70 17.33 3.07 -6.65
CA ARG A 70 18.65 2.81 -7.25
C ARG A 70 19.80 3.27 -6.37
N SER A 71 19.65 4.43 -5.71
CA SER A 71 20.67 4.99 -4.83
C SER A 71 20.57 4.49 -3.38
N ALA A 72 19.70 3.52 -3.09
CA ALA A 72 19.40 3.06 -1.74
C ALA A 72 19.11 4.21 -0.74
N ASP A 73 18.47 5.29 -1.22
CA ASP A 73 18.10 6.46 -0.42
C ASP A 73 16.84 6.17 0.40
N ARG A 74 17.06 5.47 1.51
CA ARG A 74 16.06 5.13 2.51
C ARG A 74 15.35 6.34 3.12
N LYS A 75 15.98 7.52 3.19
CA LYS A 75 15.36 8.72 3.75
C LYS A 75 14.29 9.25 2.80
N THR A 76 14.64 9.35 1.51
CA THR A 76 13.67 9.76 0.49
C THR A 76 12.53 8.76 0.39
N LEU A 77 12.80 7.45 0.34
CA LEU A 77 11.73 6.44 0.27
C LEU A 77 10.79 6.48 1.49
N ALA A 78 11.33 6.60 2.71
CA ALA A 78 10.51 6.73 3.91
C ALA A 78 9.71 8.04 3.94
N GLY A 79 10.29 9.14 3.44
CA GLY A 79 9.60 10.44 3.33
C GLY A 79 8.49 10.46 2.27
N MET A 80 8.46 9.48 1.36
CA MET A 80 7.38 9.30 0.40
C MET A 80 6.23 8.45 0.95
N VAL A 81 6.37 7.82 2.11
CA VAL A 81 5.35 6.92 2.66
C VAL A 81 4.10 7.70 3.06
N HIS A 82 2.93 7.11 2.76
CA HIS A 82 1.64 7.69 3.11
C HIS A 82 1.52 7.89 4.63
N PRO A 83 0.84 8.96 5.12
CA PRO A 83 0.65 9.18 6.55
C PRO A 83 0.06 7.97 7.31
N ASP A 84 -0.87 7.25 6.67
CA ASP A 84 -1.47 6.02 7.22
C ASP A 84 -0.54 4.79 7.22
N GLY A 85 0.64 4.91 6.59
CA GLY A 85 1.66 3.87 6.54
C GLY A 85 1.85 3.21 5.18
N LEU A 86 2.78 2.27 5.17
CA LEU A 86 3.22 1.47 4.03
C LEU A 86 2.84 0.01 4.24
N VAL A 87 2.05 -0.53 3.32
CA VAL A 87 1.71 -1.95 3.28
C VAL A 87 2.72 -2.71 2.42
N ILE A 88 3.32 -3.75 2.98
CA ILE A 88 4.24 -4.65 2.29
C ILE A 88 3.62 -6.04 2.20
N THR A 89 3.48 -6.54 0.97
CA THR A 89 2.97 -7.88 0.69
C THR A 89 4.05 -8.71 -0.01
N PRO A 90 4.76 -9.59 0.72
CA PRO A 90 5.77 -10.46 0.14
C PRO A 90 5.14 -11.58 -0.68
N GLN A 91 5.88 -12.05 -1.69
CA GLN A 91 5.46 -13.14 -2.55
C GLN A 91 5.24 -14.44 -1.74
N GLY A 92 4.16 -15.16 -2.03
CA GLY A 92 3.95 -16.53 -1.54
C GLY A 92 3.46 -16.66 -0.10
N ALA A 93 3.20 -15.54 0.58
CA ALA A 93 2.62 -15.54 1.92
C ALA A 93 1.30 -14.77 1.90
N SER A 94 0.19 -15.47 1.56
CA SER A 94 -1.16 -14.85 1.52
C SER A 94 -1.55 -14.19 2.84
N ASP A 95 -0.90 -14.58 3.94
CA ASP A 95 -1.25 -14.15 5.29
C ASP A 95 -0.19 -13.23 5.93
N ARG A 96 0.92 -12.91 5.23
CA ARG A 96 1.99 -12.07 5.79
C ARG A 96 2.02 -10.68 5.16
N THR A 97 0.94 -9.94 5.35
CA THR A 97 0.95 -8.49 5.10
C THR A 97 1.54 -7.79 6.31
N ALA A 98 2.50 -6.90 6.11
CA ALA A 98 3.05 -6.04 7.15
C ALA A 98 2.70 -4.57 6.84
N THR A 99 2.24 -3.85 7.86
CA THR A 99 2.02 -2.40 7.76
C THR A 99 3.07 -1.68 8.59
N TYR A 100 3.76 -0.73 7.97
CA TYR A 100 4.80 0.07 8.60
C TYR A 100 4.35 1.53 8.67
N SER A 101 4.44 2.15 9.84
CA SER A 101 4.33 3.62 9.92
C SER A 101 5.48 4.30 9.16
N PRO A 102 5.40 5.61 8.84
CA PRO A 102 6.49 6.31 8.17
C PRO A 102 7.85 6.18 8.89
N SER A 103 7.86 6.20 10.22
CA SER A 103 9.09 6.01 11.01
C SER A 103 9.62 4.58 10.96
N GLN A 104 8.74 3.58 10.92
CA GLN A 104 9.12 2.17 10.76
C GLN A 104 9.59 1.87 9.33
N ALA A 105 9.02 2.54 8.33
CA ALA A 105 9.39 2.36 6.92
C ALA A 105 10.86 2.71 6.66
N PHE A 106 11.40 3.70 7.36
CA PHE A 106 12.85 3.97 7.31
C PHE A 106 13.70 2.76 7.70
N TYR A 107 13.31 2.04 8.76
CA TYR A 107 14.02 0.83 9.19
C TYR A 107 13.78 -0.34 8.25
N TYR A 108 12.58 -0.46 7.70
CA TYR A 108 12.29 -1.43 6.62
C TYR A 108 13.24 -1.22 5.44
N PHE A 109 13.32 -0.01 4.87
CA PHE A 109 14.21 0.29 3.75
C PHE A 109 15.69 0.16 4.12
N ARG A 110 16.07 0.54 5.35
CA ARG A 110 17.43 0.32 5.85
C ARG A 110 17.82 -1.14 5.79
N ASN A 111 17.00 -2.02 6.35
CA ASN A 111 17.29 -3.46 6.37
C ASN A 111 17.26 -4.04 4.95
N LEU A 112 16.27 -3.64 4.14
CA LEU A 112 16.16 -4.04 2.74
C LEU A 112 17.45 -3.76 1.96
N PHE A 113 17.99 -2.55 2.02
CA PHE A 113 19.21 -2.20 1.27
C PHE A 113 20.52 -2.58 1.98
N GLN A 114 20.48 -2.91 3.27
CA GLN A 114 21.63 -3.49 3.96
C GLN A 114 21.86 -4.93 3.53
N ASP A 115 20.77 -5.69 3.35
CA ASP A 115 20.83 -7.10 2.99
C ASP A 115 20.88 -7.32 1.47
N ASN A 116 20.52 -6.30 0.68
CA ASN A 116 20.40 -6.41 -0.78
C ASN A 116 21.09 -5.24 -1.50
N HIS A 117 22.05 -5.55 -2.36
CA HIS A 117 22.70 -4.57 -3.23
C HIS A 117 21.91 -4.45 -4.54
N THR A 118 21.27 -3.31 -4.76
CA THR A 118 20.54 -3.02 -6.01
C THR A 118 21.50 -2.94 -7.20
N LEU A 119 21.32 -3.82 -8.19
CA LEU A 119 22.01 -3.77 -9.47
C LEU A 119 21.26 -2.90 -10.48
N THR A 120 19.96 -3.17 -10.65
CA THR A 120 19.09 -2.40 -11.54
C THR A 120 17.70 -2.25 -10.93
N PHE A 121 17.05 -1.13 -11.24
CA PHE A 121 15.66 -0.90 -10.86
C PHE A 121 14.97 -0.08 -11.94
N THR A 122 13.97 -0.68 -12.59
CA THR A 122 13.33 -0.11 -13.78
C THR A 122 11.81 -0.11 -13.64
N MET A 123 11.18 1.06 -13.78
CA MET A 123 9.73 1.13 -13.99
C MET A 123 9.41 0.67 -15.41
N THR A 124 8.62 -0.39 -15.51
CA THR A 124 8.23 -0.98 -16.80
C THR A 124 6.84 -0.55 -17.25
N ARG A 125 5.95 -0.25 -16.31
CA ARG A 125 4.59 0.21 -16.62
C ARG A 125 4.08 1.09 -15.49
N ILE A 126 3.38 2.17 -15.85
CA ILE A 126 2.61 2.98 -14.91
C ILE A 126 1.18 3.02 -15.43
N GLN A 127 0.21 2.72 -14.55
CA GLN A 127 -1.20 2.71 -14.85
C GLN A 127 -1.94 3.60 -13.85
N GLY A 128 -2.27 4.81 -14.31
CA GLY A 128 -3.18 5.71 -13.61
C GLY A 128 -4.61 5.56 -14.11
N PHE A 129 -5.57 5.86 -13.24
CA PHE A 129 -6.98 6.00 -13.61
C PHE A 129 -7.33 7.49 -13.67
N PRO A 130 -8.12 7.96 -14.65
CA PRO A 130 -8.37 9.39 -14.88
C PRO A 130 -8.96 10.17 -13.69
N ARG A 131 -9.59 9.47 -12.74
CA ARG A 131 -10.12 10.03 -11.48
C ARG A 131 -9.67 9.22 -10.27
N GLY A 132 -8.63 8.41 -10.43
CA GLY A 132 -8.12 7.56 -9.38
C GLY A 132 -7.33 8.37 -8.37
N ASP A 133 -7.64 8.14 -7.12
CA ASP A 133 -6.88 8.42 -5.91
C ASP A 133 -5.76 7.37 -5.70
N ARG A 134 -5.60 6.41 -6.61
CA ARG A 134 -4.53 5.41 -6.61
C ARG A 134 -3.95 5.19 -8.01
N VAL A 135 -2.63 5.03 -8.07
CA VAL A 135 -1.88 4.75 -9.31
C VAL A 135 -0.91 3.60 -9.07
N HIS A 136 -0.84 2.69 -10.03
CA HIS A 136 -0.02 1.48 -9.92
C HIS A 136 1.20 1.59 -10.84
N GLY A 137 2.37 1.23 -10.32
CA GLY A 137 3.61 1.08 -11.06
C GLY A 137 4.11 -0.36 -10.99
N LEU A 138 4.54 -0.91 -12.12
CA LEU A 138 5.23 -2.20 -12.20
C LEU A 138 6.73 -1.97 -12.33
N ALA A 139 7.49 -2.53 -11.41
CA ALA A 139 8.95 -2.45 -11.36
C ALA A 139 9.59 -3.81 -11.64
N LEU A 140 10.76 -3.79 -12.27
CA LEU A 140 11.73 -4.87 -12.21
C LEU A 140 12.90 -4.43 -11.33
N TRP A 141 13.25 -5.25 -10.34
CA TRP A 141 14.35 -5.02 -9.42
C TRP A 141 15.32 -6.19 -9.45
N ASP A 142 16.51 -5.96 -9.98
CA ASP A 142 17.64 -6.89 -9.87
C ASP A 142 18.54 -6.48 -8.71
N PHE A 143 18.92 -7.43 -7.89
CA PHE A 143 19.80 -7.20 -6.74
C PHE A 143 20.65 -8.43 -6.41
N GLU A 144 21.67 -8.23 -5.58
CA GLU A 144 22.46 -9.30 -4.97
C GLU A 144 22.19 -9.38 -3.47
N ASP A 145 21.93 -10.57 -2.95
CA ASP A 145 21.69 -10.83 -1.52
C ASP A 145 22.94 -11.37 -0.79
N GLY A 146 24.10 -10.82 -1.14
CA GLY A 146 25.41 -11.22 -0.61
C GLY A 146 26.04 -12.42 -1.33
N THR A 147 25.26 -13.35 -1.89
CA THR A 147 25.82 -14.50 -2.63
C THR A 147 25.14 -14.80 -3.96
N GLN A 148 23.89 -14.39 -4.15
CA GLN A 148 23.12 -14.71 -5.35
C GLN A 148 22.52 -13.45 -5.96
N ARG A 149 22.56 -13.39 -7.29
CA ARG A 149 21.77 -12.42 -8.04
C ARG A 149 20.32 -12.90 -8.08
N LYS A 150 19.40 -12.00 -7.75
CA LYS A 150 17.95 -12.20 -7.77
C LYS A 150 17.29 -11.11 -8.59
N ALA A 151 16.11 -11.44 -9.09
CA ALA A 151 15.25 -10.52 -9.83
C ALA A 151 13.83 -10.64 -9.28
N LEU A 152 13.21 -9.52 -8.94
CA LEU A 152 11.84 -9.45 -8.45
C LEU A 152 11.02 -8.47 -9.29
N ARG A 153 9.75 -8.82 -9.47
CA ARG A 153 8.74 -7.88 -9.97
C ARG A 153 8.02 -7.26 -8.78
N LEU A 154 7.91 -5.94 -8.77
CA LEU A 154 7.18 -5.23 -7.72
C LEU A 154 5.97 -4.50 -8.32
N VAL A 155 4.81 -4.64 -7.69
CA VAL A 155 3.70 -3.71 -7.87
C VAL A 155 3.80 -2.67 -6.77
N ILE A 156 3.93 -1.42 -7.17
CA ILE A 156 4.07 -0.27 -6.30
C ILE A 156 2.81 0.56 -6.45
N VAL A 157 2.19 0.94 -5.35
CA VAL A 157 1.00 1.79 -5.38
C VAL A 157 1.31 3.13 -4.74
N LEU A 158 1.01 4.19 -5.49
CA LEU A 158 0.91 5.53 -4.96
C LEU A 158 -0.56 5.83 -4.66
N ALA A 159 -0.85 6.34 -3.47
CA ALA A 159 -2.14 6.89 -3.09
C ALA A 159 -2.05 8.42 -3.04
N ARG A 160 -3.11 9.10 -3.47
CA ARG A 160 -3.22 10.55 -3.39
C ARG A 160 -3.83 10.92 -2.05
N ASP A 161 -3.16 11.82 -1.33
CA ASP A 161 -3.74 12.54 -0.21
C ASP A 161 -3.55 14.04 -0.47
N GLN A 162 -4.67 14.76 -0.48
CA GLN A 162 -4.74 16.16 -0.93
C GLN A 162 -4.14 16.33 -2.34
N ASP A 163 -3.06 17.12 -2.46
CA ASP A 163 -2.36 17.38 -3.73
C ASP A 163 -1.02 16.65 -3.84
N HIS A 164 -0.79 15.65 -3.00
CA HIS A 164 0.45 14.87 -2.95
C HIS A 164 0.20 13.39 -3.23
N TRP A 165 1.15 12.75 -3.90
CA TRP A 165 1.18 11.30 -4.08
C TRP A 165 2.17 10.69 -3.11
N TYR A 166 1.72 9.67 -2.40
CA TYR A 166 2.50 8.95 -1.41
C TYR A 166 2.57 7.47 -1.74
N LEU A 167 3.70 6.85 -1.43
CA LEU A 167 3.89 5.42 -1.45
C LEU A 167 3.06 4.76 -0.35
N SER A 168 2.04 4.00 -0.74
CA SER A 168 1.13 3.32 0.19
C SER A 168 1.33 1.81 0.21
N GLU A 169 1.74 1.20 -0.91
CA GLU A 169 1.86 -0.25 -1.00
C GLU A 169 3.04 -0.71 -1.87
N ILE A 170 3.70 -1.80 -1.46
CA ILE A 170 4.64 -2.57 -2.28
C ILE A 170 4.29 -4.05 -2.19
N THR A 171 4.04 -4.66 -3.33
CA THR A 171 3.74 -6.09 -3.46
C THR A 171 4.75 -6.77 -4.36
N THR A 172 5.34 -7.88 -3.91
CA THR A 172 6.23 -8.70 -4.75
C THR A 172 5.43 -9.75 -5.51
N ILE A 173 5.63 -9.85 -6.83
CA ILE A 173 4.92 -10.79 -7.72
C ILE A 173 5.90 -11.67 -8.53
N LYS A 174 5.39 -12.76 -9.13
CA LYS A 174 6.17 -13.70 -9.97
C LYS A 174 6.39 -13.18 -11.39
#